data_AF-A0A9X0XJJ4-F1
#
_entry.id   AF-A0A9X0XJJ4-F1
#
_cell.length_a   1.000
_cell.length_b   1.000
_cell.length_c   1.000
_cell.angle_alpha   90.00
_cell.angle_beta   90.00
_cell.angle_gamma   90.00
#
_symmetry.space_group_name_H-M   'P 1'
#
loop_
_entity.id
_entity.type
_entity.pdbx_description
1 polymer ?
#
loop_
_entity_poly.entity_id
_entity_poly.type
_entity_poly.pdbx_seq_one_letter_code
_entity_poly.pdbx_strand_id
1 'polypeptide(L)'
;MSIHVLGTGSADGWPNPFCTCASCAAERGAGRVRAQTSVLVDSFLLDCGPETPRLAERAGVSLTGVRHVLLTHDHPDHCAPAFLLFRSWVSGDEPLDVIGPASVVAACRPWLAPDTPVRFVEVAPGDVLDLPGGTVRVVAAAHGPDDVLYDVTAPSGHVFYGTDTGPLPDVEALRDAAYDVVFLEETFGDHTGHGTAHLDLPSFAEQLRRLREVGAVTDTTDVVAVHLSHHNPPTPELARRLADWGARVVDDGTRLTAGQASAADDGDPGTVLRTLVLGGARSGKSREAERILADAEVTYVATSYPHPDDPEWVARVARHRQERPARWTTIETLDLVGLLGREGGPILVDCLTLWLTRVMDAHDAWNDDAWHRDGREAVAAEVDALLAAWRGTRRRVVAVSNEVGQGVVPDTASVRRFRDEMGRLNARLGAETEDVRWCVAGRVVRL
;
A
#
# COMPACT_ATOMS: atom_id res chain seq x y z
N MET A 1 -4.59 26.56 -8.98
CA MET A 1 -5.41 25.37 -9.22
C MET A 1 -4.69 24.19 -8.63
N SER A 2 -5.34 23.45 -7.73
CA SER A 2 -4.70 22.39 -6.95
C SER A 2 -5.72 21.52 -6.24
N ILE A 3 -5.32 20.27 -6.02
CA ILE A 3 -6.03 19.31 -5.18
C ILE A 3 -5.18 19.14 -3.92
N HIS A 4 -5.74 19.39 -2.75
CA HIS A 4 -5.08 19.20 -1.46
C HIS A 4 -5.82 18.15 -0.66
N VAL A 5 -5.12 17.08 -0.30
CA VAL A 5 -5.63 16.03 0.58
C VAL A 5 -5.37 16.48 2.01
N LEU A 6 -6.41 16.94 2.71
CA LEU A 6 -6.26 17.53 4.04
C LEU A 6 -6.19 16.47 5.13
N GLY A 7 -6.99 15.40 4.98
CA GLY A 7 -6.99 14.23 5.84
C GLY A 7 -7.29 12.96 5.05
N THR A 8 -6.85 11.82 5.57
CA THR A 8 -6.96 10.49 4.92
C THR A 8 -7.42 9.36 5.85
N GLY A 9 -7.64 9.64 7.12
CA GLY A 9 -8.05 8.68 8.14
C GLY A 9 -9.56 8.52 8.23
N SER A 10 -9.99 7.45 8.88
CA SER A 10 -11.39 7.21 9.27
C SER A 10 -11.84 8.14 10.41
N ALA A 11 -13.11 8.02 10.81
CA ALA A 11 -13.73 8.78 11.90
C ALA A 11 -12.89 8.97 13.18
N ASP A 12 -12.22 7.90 13.61
CA ASP A 12 -11.39 7.83 14.82
C ASP A 12 -9.91 8.19 14.60
N GLY A 13 -9.54 8.49 13.35
CA GLY A 13 -8.19 8.71 12.89
C GLY A 13 -7.33 7.45 12.92
N TRP A 14 -6.13 7.55 12.36
CA TRP A 14 -5.16 6.45 12.39
C TRP A 14 -3.75 7.02 12.64
N PRO A 15 -3.11 6.73 13.79
CA PRO A 15 -3.50 5.79 14.85
C PRO A 15 -4.67 6.26 15.72
N ASN A 16 -5.61 5.36 16.01
CA ASN A 16 -6.69 5.61 16.97
C ASN A 16 -6.09 5.86 18.38
N PRO A 17 -6.45 6.96 19.07
CA PRO A 17 -5.81 7.37 20.34
C PRO A 17 -5.97 6.38 21.50
N PHE A 18 -7.00 5.51 21.46
CA PHE A 18 -7.30 4.53 22.49
C PHE A 18 -6.85 3.10 22.11
N CYS A 19 -6.34 2.89 20.90
CA CYS A 19 -5.96 1.56 20.42
C CYS A 19 -4.48 1.24 20.63
N THR A 20 -4.17 -0.01 20.98
CA THR A 20 -2.81 -0.53 21.15
C THR A 20 -2.44 -1.62 20.13
N CYS A 21 -3.22 -1.78 19.05
CA CYS A 21 -2.94 -2.77 18.02
C CYS A 21 -1.57 -2.52 17.34
N ALA A 22 -1.04 -3.55 16.67
CA ALA A 22 0.25 -3.47 15.99
C ALA A 22 0.31 -2.35 14.94
N SER A 23 -0.79 -2.13 14.22
CA SER A 23 -0.92 -1.04 13.24
C SER A 23 -0.78 0.34 13.91
N CYS A 24 -1.58 0.64 14.94
CA CYS A 24 -1.47 1.90 15.68
C CYS A 24 -0.10 2.09 16.34
N ALA A 25 0.50 1.02 16.88
CA ALA A 25 1.83 1.09 17.48
C ALA A 25 2.91 1.43 16.43
N ALA A 26 2.82 0.85 15.23
CA ALA A 26 3.74 1.12 14.14
C ALA A 26 3.62 2.57 13.63
N GLU A 27 2.39 3.07 13.42
CA GLU A 27 2.18 4.45 12.97
C GLU A 27 2.67 5.48 14.01
N ARG A 28 2.39 5.25 15.30
CA ARG A 28 2.94 6.08 16.39
C ARG A 28 4.47 6.05 16.43
N GLY A 29 5.06 4.87 16.30
CA GLY A 29 6.52 4.71 16.27
C GLY A 29 7.16 5.43 15.09
N ALA A 30 6.45 5.58 13.99
CA ALA A 30 6.87 6.33 12.82
C ALA A 30 6.49 7.82 12.85
N GLY A 31 5.74 8.28 13.85
CA GLY A 31 5.24 9.66 13.93
C GLY A 31 4.20 10.01 12.87
N ARG A 32 3.57 9.01 12.24
CA ARG A 32 2.51 9.22 11.25
C ARG A 32 1.14 9.32 11.94
N VAL A 33 0.37 10.31 11.53
CA VAL A 33 -0.99 10.56 12.01
C VAL A 33 -1.84 10.94 10.82
N ARG A 34 -2.98 10.27 10.69
CA ARG A 34 -4.03 10.53 9.72
C ARG A 34 -5.27 11.01 10.46
N ALA A 35 -5.72 12.19 10.10
CA ALA A 35 -6.96 12.80 10.57
C ALA A 35 -8.08 12.56 9.56
N GLN A 36 -9.29 12.94 9.95
CA GLN A 36 -10.52 12.63 9.23
C GLN A 36 -10.50 13.09 7.78
N THR A 37 -11.00 12.24 6.90
CA THR A 37 -10.88 12.40 5.46
C THR A 37 -11.54 13.69 4.98
N SER A 38 -10.78 14.50 4.23
CA SER A 38 -11.28 15.71 3.60
C SER A 38 -10.32 16.17 2.51
N VAL A 39 -10.86 16.76 1.44
CA VAL A 39 -10.08 17.17 0.26
C VAL A 39 -10.52 18.56 -0.20
N LEU A 40 -9.56 19.44 -0.52
CA LEU A 40 -9.83 20.73 -1.15
C LEU A 40 -9.44 20.67 -2.64
N VAL A 41 -10.42 20.78 -3.52
CA VAL A 41 -10.25 20.87 -4.98
C VAL A 41 -10.57 22.30 -5.40
N ASP A 42 -9.56 23.12 -5.66
CA ASP A 42 -9.72 24.55 -5.96
C ASP A 42 -10.57 25.29 -4.91
N SER A 43 -11.84 25.59 -5.21
CA SER A 43 -12.80 26.25 -4.33
C SER A 43 -13.85 25.32 -3.72
N PHE A 44 -13.77 24.01 -4.00
CA PHE A 44 -14.63 22.95 -3.48
C PHE A 44 -13.95 22.25 -2.31
N LEU A 45 -14.50 22.38 -1.11
CA LEU A 45 -14.10 21.58 0.05
C LEU A 45 -15.01 20.37 0.14
N LEU A 46 -14.45 19.18 -0.08
CA LEU A 46 -15.08 17.87 0.04
C LEU A 46 -14.91 17.39 1.48
N ASP A 47 -16.03 17.31 2.20
CA ASP A 47 -16.15 17.08 3.62
C ASP A 47 -15.39 18.07 4.52
N CYS A 48 -15.88 18.22 5.75
CA CYS A 48 -15.25 19.04 6.77
C CYS A 48 -15.50 18.49 8.17
N GLY A 49 -14.61 17.60 8.60
CA GLY A 49 -14.54 17.10 9.96
C GLY A 49 -13.97 18.11 10.97
N PRO A 50 -13.97 17.77 12.27
CA PRO A 50 -13.47 18.61 13.35
C PRO A 50 -12.03 19.08 13.15
N GLU A 51 -11.19 18.25 12.53
CA GLU A 51 -9.77 18.55 12.31
C GLU A 51 -9.49 19.31 11.01
N THR A 52 -10.39 19.25 10.02
CA THR A 52 -10.17 19.76 8.66
C THR A 52 -9.67 21.22 8.61
N PRO A 53 -10.29 22.20 9.31
CA PRO A 53 -9.77 23.56 9.29
C PRO A 53 -8.36 23.69 9.86
N ARG A 54 -8.02 22.87 10.87
CA ARG A 54 -6.70 22.91 11.50
C ARG A 54 -5.64 22.20 10.65
N LEU A 55 -6.02 21.14 9.93
CA LEU A 55 -5.14 20.45 8.98
C LEU A 55 -4.76 21.35 7.82
N ALA A 56 -5.73 22.10 7.27
CA ALA A 56 -5.47 23.09 6.24
C ALA A 56 -4.39 24.10 6.67
N GLU A 57 -4.52 24.67 7.87
CA GLU A 57 -3.51 25.58 8.44
C GLU A 57 -2.14 24.91 8.64
N ARG A 58 -2.11 23.66 9.14
CA ARG A 58 -0.86 22.89 9.30
C ARG A 58 -0.19 22.60 7.96
N ALA A 59 -0.96 22.40 6.90
CA ALA A 59 -0.48 22.22 5.53
C ALA A 59 -0.14 23.55 4.83
N GLY A 60 -0.34 24.70 5.48
CA GLY A 60 -0.15 26.01 4.86
C GLY A 60 -1.18 26.34 3.77
N VAL A 61 -2.35 25.69 3.82
CA VAL A 61 -3.45 25.84 2.86
C VAL A 61 -4.50 26.77 3.44
N SER A 62 -4.74 27.90 2.78
CA SER A 62 -5.77 28.84 3.18
C SER A 62 -7.16 28.42 2.70
N LEU A 63 -8.14 28.41 3.61
CA LEU A 63 -9.55 28.12 3.28
C LEU A 63 -10.35 29.38 2.88
N THR A 64 -9.73 30.57 2.79
CA THR A 64 -10.45 31.80 2.45
C THR A 64 -11.06 31.77 1.04
N GLY A 65 -10.49 30.97 0.14
CA GLY A 65 -10.97 30.79 -1.23
C GLY A 65 -12.10 29.79 -1.40
N VAL A 66 -12.51 29.09 -0.33
CA VAL A 66 -13.60 28.10 -0.40
C VAL A 66 -14.93 28.80 -0.66
N ARG A 67 -15.64 28.29 -1.68
CA ARG A 67 -16.96 28.78 -2.11
C ARG A 67 -18.06 27.76 -1.92
N HIS A 68 -17.70 26.49 -2.06
CA HIS A 68 -18.61 25.36 -2.02
C HIS A 68 -18.05 24.33 -1.04
N VAL A 69 -18.84 23.96 -0.04
CA VAL A 69 -18.56 22.81 0.82
C VAL A 69 -19.53 21.71 0.42
N LEU A 70 -19.00 20.61 -0.08
CA LEU A 70 -19.75 19.43 -0.48
C LEU A 70 -19.60 18.42 0.66
N LEU A 71 -20.70 18.09 1.33
CA LEU A 71 -20.72 17.20 2.49
C LEU A 71 -21.50 15.93 2.13
N THR A 72 -20.82 14.80 2.21
CA THR A 72 -21.33 13.50 1.75
C THR A 72 -22.50 13.01 2.59
N HIS A 73 -22.39 13.17 3.91
CA HIS A 73 -23.38 12.74 4.89
C HIS A 73 -23.18 13.45 6.25
N ASP A 74 -24.03 13.20 7.24
CA ASP A 74 -24.10 13.96 8.49
C ASP A 74 -23.28 13.37 9.66
N HIS A 75 -22.47 12.34 9.43
CA HIS A 75 -21.57 11.83 10.46
C HIS A 75 -20.54 12.89 10.88
N PRO A 76 -20.19 12.96 12.17
CA PRO A 76 -19.48 14.09 12.74
C PRO A 76 -18.06 14.28 12.20
N ASP A 77 -17.45 13.24 11.65
CA ASP A 77 -16.12 13.25 11.05
C ASP A 77 -16.09 13.76 9.61
N HIS A 78 -17.24 13.79 8.92
CA HIS A 78 -17.41 14.41 7.60
C HIS A 78 -18.13 15.74 7.69
N CYS A 79 -19.04 15.88 8.66
CA CYS A 79 -19.86 17.07 8.89
C CYS A 79 -19.71 17.52 10.34
N ALA A 80 -18.76 18.42 10.60
CA ALA A 80 -18.64 19.13 11.88
C ALA A 80 -19.00 20.61 11.72
N PRO A 81 -20.27 21.00 11.89
CA PRO A 81 -20.75 22.34 11.54
C PRO A 81 -20.10 23.50 12.31
N ALA A 82 -19.30 23.23 13.35
CA ALA A 82 -18.50 24.23 14.05
C ALA A 82 -17.62 25.08 13.11
N PHE A 83 -17.18 24.53 11.97
CA PHE A 83 -16.43 25.32 10.98
C PHE A 83 -17.24 26.50 10.41
N LEU A 84 -18.57 26.36 10.31
CA LEU A 84 -19.46 27.42 9.82
C LEU A 84 -19.47 28.61 10.79
N LEU A 85 -19.41 28.33 12.09
CA LEU A 85 -19.27 29.37 13.11
C LEU A 85 -17.93 30.09 12.94
N PHE A 86 -16.82 29.36 12.80
CA PHE A 86 -15.49 29.95 12.59
C PHE A 86 -15.45 30.82 11.33
N ARG A 87 -16.04 30.35 10.23
CA ARG A 87 -16.18 31.11 8.99
C ARG A 87 -16.98 32.38 9.23
N SER A 88 -18.13 32.32 9.90
CA SER A 88 -18.99 33.50 10.12
C SER A 88 -18.32 34.64 10.89
N TRP A 89 -17.26 34.37 11.66
CA TRP A 89 -16.50 35.40 12.38
C TRP A 89 -15.57 36.26 11.52
N VAL A 90 -15.23 35.79 10.31
CA VAL A 90 -14.20 36.42 9.46
C VAL A 90 -14.69 36.79 8.05
N SER A 91 -15.95 36.49 7.73
CA SER A 91 -16.46 36.56 6.36
C SER A 91 -16.99 37.94 5.99
N GLY A 92 -16.77 38.35 4.73
CA GLY A 92 -17.52 39.43 4.09
C GLY A 92 -18.88 38.95 3.56
N ASP A 93 -19.54 39.77 2.75
CA ASP A 93 -20.91 39.53 2.24
C ASP A 93 -21.03 38.37 1.22
N GLU A 94 -19.92 37.72 0.84
CA GLU A 94 -19.94 36.67 -0.16
C GLU A 94 -20.45 35.34 0.41
N PRO A 95 -21.51 34.76 -0.19
CA PRO A 95 -22.13 33.56 0.33
C PRO A 95 -21.23 32.33 0.19
N LEU A 96 -21.28 31.45 1.19
CA LEU A 96 -20.74 30.09 1.14
C LEU A 96 -21.88 29.12 0.81
N ASP A 97 -21.67 28.22 -0.15
CA ASP A 97 -22.61 27.13 -0.37
C ASP A 97 -22.27 25.94 0.52
N VAL A 98 -23.27 25.43 1.25
CA VAL A 98 -23.22 24.15 1.94
C VAL A 98 -24.15 23.21 1.19
N ILE A 99 -23.55 22.26 0.48
CA ILE A 99 -24.22 21.33 -0.43
C ILE A 99 -24.13 19.94 0.17
N GLY A 100 -25.25 19.25 0.29
CA GLY A 100 -25.32 17.92 0.90
C GLY A 100 -26.74 17.39 0.94
N PRO A 101 -26.95 16.15 1.39
CA PRO A 101 -28.29 15.58 1.54
C PRO A 101 -29.08 16.30 2.64
N ALA A 102 -30.37 15.95 2.76
CA ALA A 102 -31.29 16.59 3.70
C ALA A 102 -30.81 16.49 5.16
N SER A 103 -30.21 15.35 5.53
CA SER A 103 -29.59 15.11 6.83
C SER A 103 -28.49 16.14 7.15
N VAL A 104 -27.58 16.38 6.20
CA VAL A 104 -26.52 17.41 6.32
C VAL A 104 -27.11 18.80 6.52
N VAL A 105 -28.08 19.20 5.70
CA VAL A 105 -28.70 20.53 5.81
C VAL A 105 -29.37 20.70 7.18
N ALA A 106 -30.03 19.66 7.68
CA ALA A 106 -30.63 19.64 9.00
C ALA A 106 -29.58 19.74 10.13
N ALA A 107 -28.42 19.09 9.98
CA ALA A 107 -27.32 19.14 10.95
C ALA A 107 -26.62 20.50 11.00
N CYS A 108 -26.40 21.14 9.84
CA CYS A 108 -25.66 22.40 9.75
C CYS A 108 -26.50 23.65 10.11
N ARG A 109 -27.76 23.70 9.69
CA ARG A 109 -28.61 24.90 9.81
C ARG A 109 -28.72 25.47 11.23
N PRO A 110 -28.83 24.67 12.31
CA PRO A 110 -28.92 25.18 13.67
C PRO A 110 -27.69 25.95 14.17
N TRP A 111 -26.55 25.84 13.49
CA TRP A 111 -25.29 26.48 13.90
C TRP A 111 -25.16 27.93 13.43
N LEU A 112 -26.07 28.39 12.57
CA LEU A 112 -25.99 29.69 11.93
C LEU A 112 -27.16 30.60 12.31
N ALA A 113 -26.88 31.89 12.44
CA ALA A 113 -27.93 32.90 12.52
C ALA A 113 -28.65 33.03 11.15
N PRO A 114 -29.94 33.39 11.11
CA PRO A 114 -30.73 33.44 9.87
C PRO A 114 -30.11 34.29 8.74
N ASP A 115 -29.42 35.37 9.08
CA ASP A 115 -28.83 36.31 8.11
C ASP A 115 -27.36 36.00 7.79
N THR A 116 -26.83 34.86 8.25
CA THR A 116 -25.46 34.45 7.88
C THR A 116 -25.42 34.20 6.38
N PRO A 117 -24.42 34.72 5.63
CA PRO A 117 -24.30 34.54 4.18
C PRO A 117 -23.87 33.09 3.86
N VAL A 118 -24.78 32.14 4.08
CA VAL A 118 -24.62 30.72 3.77
C VAL A 118 -25.87 30.26 3.03
N ARG A 119 -25.68 29.68 1.85
CA ARG A 119 -26.76 29.07 1.06
C ARG A 119 -26.69 27.56 1.26
N PHE A 120 -27.79 26.98 1.74
CA PHE A 120 -27.94 25.54 1.79
C PHE A 120 -28.53 25.03 0.47
N VAL A 121 -27.91 24.00 -0.10
CA VAL A 121 -28.36 23.33 -1.31
C VAL A 121 -28.52 21.85 -0.98
N GLU A 122 -29.77 21.41 -0.85
CA GLU A 122 -30.08 20.00 -0.67
C GLU A 122 -29.92 19.26 -2.00
N VAL A 123 -29.32 18.08 -1.97
CA VAL A 123 -29.08 17.25 -3.16
C VAL A 123 -29.44 15.78 -2.93
N ALA A 124 -29.69 15.07 -4.02
CA ALA A 124 -29.90 13.63 -4.07
C ALA A 124 -29.09 12.99 -5.23
N PRO A 125 -28.86 11.67 -5.20
CA PRO A 125 -28.19 10.97 -6.29
C PRO A 125 -28.83 11.25 -7.67
N GLY A 126 -28.00 11.57 -8.65
CA GLY A 126 -28.42 11.93 -10.01
C GLY A 126 -28.50 13.45 -10.26
N ASP A 127 -28.46 14.29 -9.22
CA ASP A 127 -28.41 15.73 -9.38
C ASP A 127 -27.10 16.19 -10.04
N VAL A 128 -27.20 17.27 -10.82
CA VAL A 128 -26.06 17.94 -11.46
C VAL A 128 -26.15 19.43 -11.17
N LEU A 129 -25.07 20.00 -10.64
CA LEU A 129 -24.96 21.40 -10.26
C LEU A 129 -23.88 22.10 -11.08
N ASP A 130 -24.26 23.16 -11.79
CA ASP A 130 -23.31 24.07 -12.42
C ASP A 130 -22.99 25.23 -11.46
N LEU A 131 -21.78 25.21 -10.90
CA LEU A 131 -21.34 26.12 -9.86
C LEU A 131 -20.18 27.00 -10.36
N PRO A 132 -19.98 28.18 -9.77
CA PRO A 132 -18.76 28.95 -9.99
C PRO A 132 -17.52 28.10 -9.72
N GLY A 133 -16.72 27.87 -10.78
CA GLY A 133 -15.48 27.10 -10.68
C GLY A 133 -15.61 25.62 -11.02
N GLY A 134 -16.79 25.09 -11.38
CA GLY A 134 -16.89 23.69 -11.82
C GLY A 134 -18.31 23.13 -11.88
N THR A 135 -18.41 21.87 -12.30
CA THR A 135 -19.66 21.10 -12.30
C THR A 135 -19.55 19.98 -11.27
N VAL A 136 -20.61 19.76 -10.50
CA VAL A 136 -20.71 18.69 -9.50
C VAL A 136 -21.86 17.77 -9.87
N ARG A 137 -21.58 16.47 -9.97
CA ARG A 137 -22.59 15.42 -10.10
C ARG A 137 -22.66 14.62 -8.81
N VAL A 138 -23.88 14.34 -8.38
CA VAL A 138 -24.16 13.65 -7.12
C VAL A 138 -24.41 12.17 -7.40
N VAL A 139 -23.70 11.30 -6.69
CA VAL A 139 -23.66 9.85 -6.91
C VAL A 139 -24.16 9.13 -5.66
N ALA A 140 -24.84 8.00 -5.82
CA ALA A 140 -25.36 7.24 -4.68
C ALA A 140 -24.23 6.54 -3.89
N ALA A 141 -24.23 6.69 -2.57
CA ALA A 141 -23.39 5.91 -1.67
C ALA A 141 -24.10 4.63 -1.21
N ALA A 142 -23.33 3.61 -0.83
CA ALA A 142 -23.82 2.46 -0.07
C ALA A 142 -23.35 2.58 1.39
N HIS A 143 -23.83 3.59 2.11
CA HIS A 143 -23.43 3.87 3.51
C HIS A 143 -24.67 4.06 4.40
N GLY A 144 -25.39 5.16 4.20
CA GLY A 144 -26.67 5.49 4.81
C GLY A 144 -27.80 5.70 3.79
N PRO A 145 -29.02 6.04 4.25
CA PRO A 145 -30.22 6.08 3.42
C PRO A 145 -30.27 7.27 2.44
N ASP A 146 -29.68 8.42 2.79
CA ASP A 146 -29.61 9.61 1.94
C ASP A 146 -28.17 10.05 1.63
N ASP A 147 -27.18 9.23 1.97
CA ASP A 147 -25.76 9.54 1.80
C ASP A 147 -25.37 9.57 0.31
N VAL A 148 -24.47 10.50 -0.01
CA VAL A 148 -24.06 10.75 -1.39
C VAL A 148 -22.54 10.85 -1.54
N LEU A 149 -22.07 10.64 -2.76
CA LEU A 149 -20.70 10.80 -3.20
C LEU A 149 -20.65 11.91 -4.27
N TYR A 150 -19.46 12.43 -4.55
CA TYR A 150 -19.30 13.54 -5.49
C TYR A 150 -18.37 13.21 -6.64
N ASP A 151 -18.85 13.48 -7.85
CA ASP A 151 -18.07 13.64 -9.05
C ASP A 151 -17.92 15.14 -9.30
N VAL A 152 -16.68 15.64 -9.30
CA VAL A 152 -16.37 17.07 -9.39
C VAL A 152 -15.46 17.32 -10.59
N THR A 153 -15.95 18.09 -11.54
CA THR A 153 -15.13 18.66 -12.63
C THR A 153 -14.74 20.09 -12.26
N ALA A 154 -13.45 20.31 -11.99
CA ALA A 154 -12.88 21.61 -11.63
C ALA A 154 -11.67 21.94 -12.53
N PRO A 155 -11.18 23.19 -12.55
CA PRO A 155 -10.00 23.57 -13.32
C PRO A 155 -8.75 22.75 -13.00
N SER A 156 -8.63 22.25 -11.76
CA SER A 156 -7.54 21.38 -11.34
C SER A 156 -7.68 19.91 -11.74
N GLY A 157 -8.83 19.48 -12.27
CA GLY A 157 -9.06 18.12 -12.75
C GLY A 157 -10.49 17.62 -12.55
N HIS A 158 -10.74 16.42 -13.08
CA HIS A 158 -11.95 15.64 -12.88
C HIS A 158 -11.75 14.61 -11.76
N VAL A 159 -12.43 14.82 -10.64
CA VAL A 159 -12.20 14.09 -9.38
C VAL A 159 -13.44 13.30 -9.01
N PHE A 160 -13.27 12.02 -8.66
CA PHE A 160 -14.29 11.26 -7.93
C PHE A 160 -13.93 11.18 -6.45
N TYR A 161 -14.85 11.61 -5.60
CA TYR A 161 -14.75 11.52 -4.15
C TYR A 161 -15.74 10.46 -3.67
N GLY A 162 -15.23 9.23 -3.60
CA GLY A 162 -15.98 8.00 -3.33
C GLY A 162 -15.78 7.47 -1.92
N THR A 163 -16.07 8.31 -0.92
CA THR A 163 -16.07 7.97 0.51
C THR A 163 -17.19 8.76 1.20
N ASP A 164 -17.96 8.20 2.13
CA ASP A 164 -17.96 6.81 2.58
C ASP A 164 -18.98 5.97 1.80
N THR A 165 -18.61 4.74 1.50
CA THR A 165 -19.45 3.77 0.79
C THR A 165 -18.89 2.36 0.93
N GLY A 166 -19.79 1.38 1.04
CA GLY A 166 -19.47 0.01 0.64
C GLY A 166 -19.37 -0.13 -0.88
N PRO A 167 -19.49 -1.35 -1.42
CA PRO A 167 -19.49 -1.56 -2.86
C PRO A 167 -20.54 -0.67 -3.54
N LEU A 168 -20.11 0.14 -4.52
CA LEU A 168 -20.96 1.15 -5.15
C LEU A 168 -22.26 0.51 -5.66
N PRO A 169 -23.43 1.09 -5.35
CA PRO A 169 -24.71 0.52 -5.73
C PRO A 169 -24.95 0.61 -7.24
N ASP A 170 -24.45 1.69 -7.87
CA ASP A 170 -24.55 1.91 -9.31
C ASP A 170 -23.23 2.46 -9.87
N VAL A 171 -22.34 1.56 -10.30
CA VAL A 171 -21.08 1.93 -10.95
C VAL A 171 -21.29 2.40 -12.40
N GLU A 172 -22.43 2.04 -13.02
CA GLU A 172 -22.74 2.42 -14.41
C GLU A 172 -22.98 3.93 -14.54
N ALA A 173 -23.43 4.58 -13.46
CA ALA A 173 -23.49 6.03 -13.38
C ALA A 173 -22.13 6.70 -13.67
N LEU A 174 -21.00 6.01 -13.45
CA LEU A 174 -19.65 6.54 -13.62
C LEU A 174 -19.00 6.14 -14.96
N ARG A 175 -19.78 5.54 -15.87
CA ARG A 175 -19.26 5.03 -17.14
C ARG A 175 -18.54 6.11 -17.95
N ASP A 176 -17.38 5.72 -18.48
CA ASP A 176 -16.49 6.49 -19.35
C ASP A 176 -16.05 7.85 -18.76
N ALA A 177 -16.18 8.03 -17.43
CA ALA A 177 -15.81 9.28 -16.76
C ALA A 177 -14.31 9.57 -16.87
N ALA A 178 -13.45 8.53 -16.90
CA ALA A 178 -12.01 8.65 -17.02
C ALA A 178 -11.40 9.71 -16.07
N TYR A 179 -11.67 9.58 -14.77
CA TYR A 179 -11.25 10.54 -13.75
C TYR A 179 -9.73 10.75 -13.75
N ASP A 180 -9.32 12.00 -13.48
CA ASP A 180 -7.91 12.31 -13.22
C ASP A 180 -7.47 11.78 -11.86
N VAL A 181 -8.32 11.93 -10.84
CA VAL A 181 -8.06 11.46 -9.47
C VAL A 181 -9.32 10.78 -8.91
N VAL A 182 -9.12 9.64 -8.27
CA VAL A 182 -10.18 8.95 -7.53
C VAL A 182 -9.74 8.81 -6.08
N PHE A 183 -10.47 9.45 -5.17
CA PHE A 183 -10.40 9.17 -3.75
C PHE A 183 -11.40 8.05 -3.45
N LEU A 184 -10.91 6.88 -3.09
CA LEU A 184 -11.75 5.72 -2.83
C LEU A 184 -11.59 5.27 -1.37
N GLU A 185 -12.71 5.07 -0.70
CA GLU A 185 -12.74 4.57 0.67
C GLU A 185 -11.99 3.23 0.80
N GLU A 186 -11.16 3.08 1.83
CA GLU A 186 -10.55 1.81 2.24
C GLU A 186 -10.50 1.76 3.77
N THR A 187 -11.65 1.59 4.41
CA THR A 187 -11.77 1.74 5.86
C THR A 187 -11.17 0.56 6.62
N PHE A 188 -11.56 -0.66 6.24
CA PHE A 188 -11.43 -1.82 7.13
C PHE A 188 -10.22 -2.70 6.90
N GLY A 189 -9.39 -2.46 5.89
CA GLY A 189 -8.11 -3.14 5.77
C GLY A 189 -8.23 -4.67 5.76
N ASP A 190 -7.61 -5.32 6.75
CA ASP A 190 -7.66 -6.78 6.94
C ASP A 190 -8.92 -7.25 7.71
N HIS A 191 -9.76 -6.34 8.19
CA HIS A 191 -10.95 -6.68 8.97
C HIS A 191 -12.17 -6.93 8.09
N THR A 192 -12.30 -8.13 7.51
CA THR A 192 -13.40 -8.49 6.57
C THR A 192 -14.75 -8.82 7.23
N GLY A 193 -14.84 -8.72 8.57
CA GLY A 193 -16.04 -9.05 9.35
C GLY A 193 -17.01 -7.88 9.53
N HIS A 194 -16.87 -6.84 8.71
CA HIS A 194 -17.67 -5.62 8.77
C HIS A 194 -18.96 -5.76 7.96
N GLY A 195 -19.91 -4.84 8.18
CA GLY A 195 -21.10 -4.73 7.34
C GLY A 195 -20.77 -4.21 5.94
N THR A 196 -21.79 -4.01 5.10
CA THR A 196 -21.60 -3.59 3.69
C THR A 196 -21.54 -2.07 3.50
N ALA A 197 -21.35 -1.30 4.57
CA ALA A 197 -21.39 0.17 4.54
C ALA A 197 -20.05 0.83 4.21
N HIS A 198 -18.99 0.02 4.09
CA HIS A 198 -17.60 0.42 3.91
C HIS A 198 -16.85 -0.68 3.13
N LEU A 199 -15.63 -0.37 2.68
CA LEU A 199 -14.71 -1.30 2.02
C LEU A 199 -13.61 -1.81 2.97
N ASP A 200 -13.21 -3.06 2.74
CA ASP A 200 -11.97 -3.69 3.19
C ASP A 200 -11.03 -3.89 1.99
N LEU A 201 -9.81 -4.39 2.19
CA LEU A 201 -8.86 -4.62 1.10
C LEU A 201 -9.42 -5.50 -0.04
N PRO A 202 -10.08 -6.66 0.22
CA PRO A 202 -10.71 -7.45 -0.84
C PRO A 202 -11.79 -6.70 -1.63
N SER A 203 -12.71 -6.02 -0.95
CA SER A 203 -13.83 -5.30 -1.59
C SER A 203 -13.38 -3.99 -2.25
N PHE A 204 -12.32 -3.35 -1.76
CA PHE A 204 -11.62 -2.26 -2.44
C PHE A 204 -11.08 -2.70 -3.79
N ALA A 205 -10.35 -3.81 -3.84
CA ALA A 205 -9.80 -4.34 -5.08
C ALA A 205 -10.90 -4.66 -6.10
N GLU A 206 -12.00 -5.27 -5.64
CA GLU A 206 -13.16 -5.57 -6.48
C GLU A 206 -13.87 -4.28 -6.96
N GLN A 207 -14.03 -3.28 -6.09
CA GLN A 207 -14.62 -1.99 -6.47
C GLN A 207 -13.78 -1.27 -7.53
N LEU A 208 -12.45 -1.30 -7.38
CA LEU A 208 -11.54 -0.71 -8.35
C LEU A 208 -11.60 -1.44 -9.70
N ARG A 209 -11.73 -2.77 -9.68
CA ARG A 209 -11.98 -3.59 -10.89
C ARG A 209 -13.27 -3.15 -11.58
N ARG A 210 -14.38 -3.00 -10.86
CA ARG A 210 -15.67 -2.54 -11.40
C ARG A 210 -15.58 -1.13 -12.00
N LEU A 211 -14.86 -0.21 -11.37
CA LEU A 211 -14.63 1.15 -11.89
C LEU A 211 -13.82 1.12 -13.20
N ARG A 212 -12.84 0.22 -13.32
CA ARG A 212 -12.09 0.02 -14.57
C ARG A 212 -12.96 -0.56 -15.69
N GLU A 213 -13.84 -1.51 -15.37
CA GLU A 213 -14.74 -2.14 -16.36
C GLU A 213 -15.67 -1.13 -17.05
N VAL A 214 -16.10 -0.09 -16.32
CA VAL A 214 -16.94 0.97 -16.87
C VAL A 214 -16.13 2.14 -17.44
N GLY A 215 -14.79 2.11 -17.40
CA GLY A 215 -13.96 3.21 -17.90
C GLY A 215 -13.93 4.45 -16.98
N ALA A 216 -14.38 4.33 -15.73
CA ALA A 216 -14.27 5.40 -14.73
C ALA A 216 -12.81 5.59 -14.27
N VAL A 217 -12.09 4.48 -14.12
CA VAL A 217 -10.66 4.44 -13.78
C VAL A 217 -9.88 3.92 -14.98
N THR A 218 -8.82 4.64 -15.35
CA THR A 218 -7.93 4.33 -16.47
C THR A 218 -6.48 4.20 -15.99
N ASP A 219 -5.56 3.85 -16.89
CA ASP A 219 -4.12 3.77 -16.58
C ASP A 219 -3.50 5.13 -16.21
N THR A 220 -4.20 6.23 -16.52
CA THR A 220 -3.77 7.60 -16.17
C THR A 220 -4.47 8.17 -14.94
N THR A 221 -5.41 7.43 -14.35
CA THR A 221 -6.14 7.85 -13.15
C THR A 221 -5.27 7.64 -11.91
N ASP A 222 -5.09 8.68 -11.10
CA ASP A 222 -4.44 8.59 -9.80
C ASP A 222 -5.44 8.13 -8.73
N VAL A 223 -5.31 6.88 -8.27
CA VAL A 223 -6.23 6.29 -7.29
C VAL A 223 -5.62 6.39 -5.90
N VAL A 224 -6.25 7.18 -5.03
CA VAL A 224 -5.81 7.43 -3.66
C VAL A 224 -6.80 6.78 -2.70
N ALA A 225 -6.31 5.81 -1.93
CA ALA A 225 -7.09 5.21 -0.84
C ALA A 225 -7.21 6.20 0.33
N VAL A 226 -8.43 6.41 0.81
CA VAL A 226 -8.76 7.35 1.90
C VAL A 226 -9.69 6.69 2.92
N HIS A 227 -10.03 7.42 3.98
CA HIS A 227 -10.84 6.93 5.10
C HIS A 227 -10.20 5.73 5.84
N LEU A 228 -8.87 5.74 5.94
CA LEU A 228 -8.07 4.62 6.42
C LEU A 228 -8.16 4.48 7.94
N SER A 229 -8.63 3.33 8.44
CA SER A 229 -8.68 3.04 9.88
C SER A 229 -7.50 2.23 10.39
N HIS A 230 -7.40 2.10 11.71
CA HIS A 230 -6.43 1.19 12.37
C HIS A 230 -6.59 -0.31 12.07
N HIS A 231 -7.63 -0.71 11.36
CA HIS A 231 -7.80 -2.08 10.88
C HIS A 231 -6.90 -2.39 9.68
N ASN A 232 -6.33 -1.37 9.07
CA ASN A 232 -5.30 -1.51 8.06
C ASN A 232 -3.97 -2.02 8.61
N PRO A 233 -3.20 -2.79 7.82
CA PRO A 233 -1.81 -3.06 8.14
C PRO A 233 -1.01 -1.74 8.21
N PRO A 234 0.15 -1.69 8.87
CA PRO A 234 0.99 -0.49 8.91
C PRO A 234 1.22 0.11 7.52
N THR A 235 1.31 1.43 7.43
CA THR A 235 1.33 2.19 6.16
C THR A 235 2.24 1.59 5.06
N PRO A 236 3.48 1.12 5.34
CA PRO A 236 4.33 0.52 4.31
C PRO A 236 3.74 -0.73 3.66
N GLU A 237 3.09 -1.59 4.45
CA GLU A 237 2.46 -2.82 3.94
C GLU A 237 1.15 -2.49 3.20
N LEU A 238 0.37 -1.54 3.71
CA LEU A 238 -0.82 -1.05 3.02
C LEU A 238 -0.47 -0.46 1.65
N ALA A 239 0.54 0.41 1.60
CA ALA A 239 1.01 1.03 0.36
C ALA A 239 1.45 -0.02 -0.68
N ARG A 240 2.17 -1.06 -0.23
CA ARG A 240 2.59 -2.17 -1.09
C ARG A 240 1.39 -2.90 -1.69
N ARG A 241 0.39 -3.26 -0.89
CA ARG A 241 -0.80 -3.99 -1.35
C ARG A 241 -1.66 -3.16 -2.31
N LEU A 242 -1.83 -1.88 -2.03
CA LEU A 242 -2.59 -0.98 -2.91
C LEU A 242 -1.88 -0.78 -4.25
N ALA A 243 -0.54 -0.73 -4.26
CA ALA A 243 0.24 -0.59 -5.48
C ALA A 243 0.03 -1.76 -6.45
N ASP A 244 -0.20 -2.99 -5.94
CA ASP A 244 -0.54 -4.17 -6.76
C ASP A 244 -1.84 -3.96 -7.57
N TRP A 245 -2.70 -3.06 -7.12
CA TRP A 245 -3.93 -2.69 -7.80
C TRP A 245 -3.87 -1.31 -8.47
N GLY A 246 -2.71 -0.66 -8.55
CA GLY A 246 -2.56 0.68 -9.12
C GLY A 246 -3.21 1.78 -8.28
N ALA A 247 -3.30 1.58 -6.96
CA ALA A 247 -3.72 2.59 -6.00
C ALA A 247 -2.57 2.91 -5.03
N ARG A 248 -2.69 4.00 -4.27
CA ARG A 248 -1.68 4.40 -3.28
C ARG A 248 -2.32 5.08 -2.07
N VAL A 249 -1.53 5.22 -1.02
CA VAL A 249 -1.83 6.12 0.09
C VAL A 249 -1.01 7.40 -0.03
N VAL A 250 -1.50 8.49 0.56
CA VAL A 250 -0.75 9.75 0.68
C VAL A 250 -0.80 10.24 2.12
N ASP A 251 0.15 11.06 2.52
CA ASP A 251 0.11 11.69 3.84
C ASP A 251 -0.87 12.87 3.86
N ASP A 252 -1.41 13.18 5.03
CA ASP A 252 -2.23 14.36 5.24
C ASP A 252 -1.45 15.65 4.87
N GLY A 253 -2.12 16.58 4.20
CA GLY A 253 -1.54 17.80 3.63
C GLY A 253 -0.91 17.63 2.25
N THR A 254 -0.93 16.43 1.67
CA THR A 254 -0.38 16.18 0.32
C THR A 254 -1.10 17.02 -0.73
N ARG A 255 -0.33 17.63 -1.65
CA ARG A 255 -0.85 18.31 -2.82
C ARG A 255 -0.72 17.42 -4.06
N LEU A 256 -1.82 17.25 -4.78
CA LEU A 256 -1.89 16.49 -6.03
C LEU A 256 -2.02 17.42 -7.24
N THR A 257 -1.63 16.89 -8.41
CA THR A 257 -1.78 17.54 -9.72
C THR A 257 -2.42 16.54 -10.68
N ALA A 258 -3.58 16.88 -11.26
CA ALA A 258 -4.25 16.02 -12.25
C ALA A 258 -3.35 15.72 -13.45
N GLY A 259 -3.52 14.52 -14.01
CA GLY A 259 -2.72 14.03 -15.14
C GLY A 259 -1.28 13.64 -14.81
N GLN A 260 -0.84 13.81 -13.55
CA GLN A 260 0.34 13.14 -13.01
C GLN A 260 -0.14 11.94 -12.21
N ALA A 261 -0.53 10.85 -12.88
CA ALA A 261 -0.54 9.55 -12.22
C ALA A 261 0.85 9.39 -11.62
N SER A 262 0.98 9.43 -10.29
CA SER A 262 2.27 9.15 -9.71
C SER A 262 2.57 7.72 -10.13
N ALA A 263 3.64 7.52 -10.92
CA ALA A 263 4.32 6.24 -10.91
C ALA A 263 4.45 5.93 -9.42
N ALA A 264 3.72 4.88 -8.98
CA ALA A 264 3.62 4.48 -7.58
C ALA A 264 4.96 4.78 -6.97
N ASP A 265 5.00 5.79 -6.07
CA ASP A 265 6.22 6.42 -5.57
C ASP A 265 7.28 5.33 -5.50
N ASP A 266 8.18 5.31 -6.50
CA ASP A 266 9.23 4.30 -6.63
C ASP A 266 10.11 4.67 -5.45
N GLY A 267 9.69 4.16 -4.27
CA GLY A 267 10.11 4.67 -2.99
C GLY A 267 11.60 4.79 -3.06
N ASP A 268 12.11 6.00 -2.74
CA ASP A 268 13.52 6.37 -2.83
C ASP A 268 14.39 5.11 -2.87
N PRO A 269 15.12 4.78 -3.96
CA PRO A 269 15.85 3.52 -4.08
C PRO A 269 16.84 3.25 -2.92
N GLY A 270 17.01 4.20 -1.99
CA GLY A 270 17.54 4.01 -0.64
C GLY A 270 16.65 3.28 0.40
N THR A 271 15.39 2.92 0.12
CA THR A 271 14.41 2.43 1.12
C THR A 271 13.99 0.96 0.97
N VAL A 272 14.20 0.33 -0.20
CA VAL A 272 13.96 -1.13 -0.35
C VAL A 272 15.10 -1.89 0.32
N LEU A 273 14.84 -2.35 1.55
CA LEU A 273 15.82 -3.11 2.32
C LEU A 273 15.89 -4.56 1.88
N ARG A 274 14.81 -5.21 1.43
CA ARG A 274 14.84 -6.63 1.08
C ARG A 274 14.25 -6.89 -0.30
N THR A 275 15.00 -7.66 -1.09
CA THR A 275 14.58 -8.15 -2.39
C THR A 275 14.75 -9.66 -2.47
N LEU A 276 13.74 -10.38 -2.95
CA LEU A 276 13.76 -11.82 -3.14
C LEU A 276 13.59 -12.14 -4.62
N VAL A 277 14.60 -12.75 -5.23
CA VAL A 277 14.60 -13.12 -6.64
C VAL A 277 14.36 -14.63 -6.79
N LEU A 278 13.18 -14.98 -7.27
CA LEU A 278 12.66 -16.35 -7.44
C LEU A 278 12.70 -16.80 -8.90
N GLY A 279 12.57 -18.12 -9.13
CA GLY A 279 12.43 -18.70 -10.48
C GLY A 279 13.22 -19.98 -10.73
N GLY A 280 13.06 -20.57 -11.91
CA GLY A 280 13.68 -21.86 -12.28
C GLY A 280 15.21 -21.79 -12.50
N ALA A 281 15.87 -22.94 -12.48
CA ALA A 281 17.30 -23.01 -12.79
C ALA A 281 17.60 -22.36 -14.16
N ARG A 282 18.68 -21.57 -14.25
CA ARG A 282 19.10 -20.83 -15.46
C ARG A 282 18.09 -19.79 -15.97
N SER A 283 17.12 -19.35 -15.16
CA SER A 283 16.13 -18.34 -15.59
C SER A 283 16.62 -16.89 -15.58
N GLY A 284 17.82 -16.61 -15.06
CA GLY A 284 18.41 -15.27 -14.99
C GLY A 284 18.50 -14.66 -13.59
N LYS A 285 18.00 -15.34 -12.54
CA LYS A 285 17.94 -14.82 -11.16
C LYS A 285 19.21 -14.19 -10.62
N SER A 286 20.34 -14.90 -10.70
CA SER A 286 21.62 -14.39 -10.16
C SER A 286 22.06 -13.13 -10.88
N ARG A 287 21.86 -13.04 -12.22
CA ARG A 287 22.17 -11.83 -12.99
C ARG A 287 21.28 -10.66 -12.58
N GLU A 288 20.01 -10.91 -12.30
CA GLU A 288 19.10 -9.87 -11.82
C GLU A 288 19.47 -9.40 -10.41
N ALA A 289 19.76 -10.33 -9.51
CA ALA A 289 20.25 -10.01 -8.17
C ALA A 289 21.54 -9.19 -8.22
N GLU A 290 22.45 -9.54 -9.13
CA GLU A 290 23.68 -8.78 -9.35
C GLU A 290 23.42 -7.38 -9.91
N ARG A 291 22.49 -7.26 -10.86
CA ARG A 291 22.09 -5.97 -11.45
C ARG A 291 21.51 -5.02 -10.40
N ILE A 292 20.69 -5.51 -9.47
CA ILE A 292 20.06 -4.71 -8.41
C ILE A 292 21.11 -4.04 -7.51
N LEU A 293 22.23 -4.72 -7.27
CA LEU A 293 23.30 -4.26 -6.40
C LEU A 293 24.54 -3.80 -7.15
N ALA A 294 24.45 -3.61 -8.46
CA ALA A 294 25.60 -3.36 -9.33
C ALA A 294 26.46 -2.24 -8.75
N ASP A 295 25.90 -1.09 -8.42
CA ASP A 295 26.65 0.11 -7.98
C ASP A 295 27.10 0.10 -6.50
N ALA A 296 26.75 -0.92 -5.73
CA ALA A 296 27.08 -1.01 -4.31
C ALA A 296 28.39 -1.77 -4.03
N GLU A 297 28.97 -1.53 -2.85
CA GLU A 297 29.94 -2.44 -2.23
C GLU A 297 29.17 -3.56 -1.53
N VAL A 298 29.27 -4.77 -2.07
CA VAL A 298 28.40 -5.89 -1.68
C VAL A 298 29.20 -6.97 -0.95
N THR A 299 28.61 -7.49 0.12
CA THR A 299 28.99 -8.79 0.69
C THR A 299 28.22 -9.88 -0.06
N TYR A 300 28.87 -10.60 -0.96
CA TYR A 300 28.30 -11.77 -1.63
C TYR A 300 28.41 -12.99 -0.72
N VAL A 301 27.29 -13.62 -0.41
CA VAL A 301 27.21 -14.78 0.48
C VAL A 301 26.93 -16.01 -0.36
N ALA A 302 27.95 -16.83 -0.51
CA ALA A 302 27.84 -18.12 -1.16
C ALA A 302 27.47 -19.18 -0.11
N THR A 303 26.33 -19.84 -0.31
CA THR A 303 25.82 -20.88 0.60
C THR A 303 26.16 -22.30 0.14
N SER A 304 26.76 -22.45 -1.06
CA SER A 304 27.14 -23.74 -1.65
C SER A 304 28.20 -24.51 -0.86
N TYR A 305 28.21 -25.84 -0.98
CA TYR A 305 29.37 -26.65 -0.60
C TYR A 305 30.58 -26.35 -1.49
N PRO A 306 31.80 -26.23 -0.93
CA PRO A 306 33.01 -26.29 -1.74
C PRO A 306 33.18 -27.70 -2.30
N HIS A 307 33.34 -27.82 -3.61
CA HIS A 307 33.57 -29.09 -4.30
C HIS A 307 34.92 -29.04 -5.03
N PRO A 308 36.06 -29.08 -4.30
CA PRO A 308 37.39 -28.89 -4.88
C PRO A 308 37.77 -30.00 -5.87
N ASP A 309 37.16 -31.17 -5.74
CA ASP A 309 37.41 -32.35 -6.59
C ASP A 309 36.52 -32.41 -7.84
N ASP A 310 35.65 -31.41 -8.07
CA ASP A 310 34.83 -31.28 -9.28
C ASP A 310 35.39 -30.15 -10.17
N PRO A 311 36.11 -30.49 -11.26
CA PRO A 311 36.70 -29.49 -12.16
C PRO A 311 35.66 -28.59 -12.83
N GLU A 312 34.43 -29.08 -13.07
CA GLU A 312 33.34 -28.29 -13.68
C GLU A 312 32.81 -27.26 -12.67
N TRP A 313 32.63 -27.68 -11.40
CA TRP A 313 32.29 -26.78 -10.31
C TRP A 313 33.36 -25.68 -10.17
N VAL A 314 34.63 -26.08 -10.11
CA VAL A 314 35.77 -25.15 -9.91
C VAL A 314 35.84 -24.12 -11.02
N ALA A 315 35.72 -24.56 -12.28
CA ALA A 315 35.67 -23.66 -13.43
C ALA A 315 34.46 -22.71 -13.39
N ARG A 316 33.29 -23.21 -12.97
CA ARG A 316 32.07 -22.42 -12.86
C ARG A 316 32.18 -21.32 -11.81
N VAL A 317 32.74 -21.61 -10.63
CA VAL A 317 32.92 -20.60 -9.59
C VAL A 317 34.05 -19.63 -9.90
N ALA A 318 35.11 -20.08 -10.57
CA ALA A 318 36.13 -19.17 -11.08
C ALA A 318 35.53 -18.15 -12.06
N ARG A 319 34.68 -18.60 -13.00
CA ARG A 319 33.95 -17.71 -13.92
C ARG A 319 33.04 -16.73 -13.17
N HIS A 320 32.22 -17.21 -12.25
CA HIS A 320 31.35 -16.32 -11.46
C HIS A 320 32.13 -15.31 -10.63
N ARG A 321 33.30 -15.66 -10.09
CA ARG A 321 34.17 -14.71 -9.39
C ARG A 321 34.76 -13.64 -10.33
N GLN A 322 35.09 -14.01 -11.57
CA GLN A 322 35.61 -13.07 -12.59
C GLN A 322 34.54 -12.11 -13.14
N GLU A 323 33.29 -12.55 -13.20
CA GLU A 323 32.15 -11.73 -13.68
C GLU A 323 31.68 -10.69 -12.65
N ARG A 324 32.07 -10.84 -11.37
CA ARG A 324 31.67 -9.92 -10.29
C ARG A 324 32.51 -8.64 -10.26
N PRO A 325 31.92 -7.50 -9.83
CA PRO A 325 32.70 -6.29 -9.60
C PRO A 325 33.82 -6.49 -8.57
N ALA A 326 35.01 -5.94 -8.84
CA ALA A 326 36.17 -6.09 -7.95
C ALA A 326 35.97 -5.49 -6.53
N ARG A 327 34.97 -4.61 -6.36
CA ARG A 327 34.58 -4.02 -5.07
C ARG A 327 33.74 -4.95 -4.19
N TRP A 328 33.39 -6.15 -4.67
CA TRP A 328 32.57 -7.10 -3.92
C TRP A 328 33.43 -8.04 -3.10
N THR A 329 33.01 -8.29 -1.86
CA THR A 329 33.64 -9.29 -0.99
C THR A 329 32.80 -10.55 -0.99
N THR A 330 33.40 -11.69 -1.33
CA THR A 330 32.71 -12.99 -1.26
C THR A 330 33.02 -13.67 0.08
N ILE A 331 31.99 -14.10 0.80
CA ILE A 331 32.10 -14.95 1.98
C ILE A 331 31.31 -16.25 1.77
N GLU A 332 31.88 -17.36 2.24
CA GLU A 332 31.23 -18.67 2.22
C GLU A 332 30.75 -18.96 3.65
N THR A 333 29.42 -18.96 3.87
CA THR A 333 28.84 -19.16 5.20
C THR A 333 27.39 -19.66 5.12
N LEU A 334 26.97 -20.37 6.16
CA LEU A 334 25.56 -20.69 6.43
C LEU A 334 24.92 -19.83 7.51
N ASP A 335 25.74 -19.07 8.24
CA ASP A 335 25.28 -18.18 9.31
C ASP A 335 24.64 -16.91 8.70
N LEU A 336 23.50 -17.11 8.04
CA LEU A 336 22.69 -16.03 7.51
C LEU A 336 22.07 -15.22 8.65
N VAL A 337 21.62 -15.87 9.72
CA VAL A 337 21.03 -15.23 10.91
C VAL A 337 22.00 -14.22 11.53
N GLY A 338 23.22 -14.64 11.84
CA GLY A 338 24.24 -13.76 12.41
C GLY A 338 24.71 -12.68 11.44
N LEU A 339 24.65 -12.92 10.13
CA LEU A 339 25.02 -11.93 9.11
C LEU A 339 23.94 -10.86 8.89
N LEU A 340 22.67 -11.23 8.98
CA LEU A 340 21.53 -10.35 8.86
C LEU A 340 21.30 -9.53 10.14
N GLY A 341 21.65 -10.08 11.31
CA GLY A 341 21.50 -9.44 12.61
C GLY A 341 22.58 -8.40 12.98
N ARG A 342 23.66 -8.29 12.19
CA ARG A 342 24.73 -7.28 12.41
C ARG A 342 24.54 -6.08 11.48
N GLU A 343 25.06 -4.92 11.87
CA GLU A 343 25.13 -3.77 10.97
C GLU A 343 26.16 -4.01 9.85
N GLY A 344 25.96 -3.38 8.68
CA GLY A 344 26.89 -3.45 7.56
C GLY A 344 26.28 -3.01 6.23
N GLY A 345 27.10 -2.99 5.18
CA GLY A 345 26.67 -2.65 3.82
C GLY A 345 25.77 -3.72 3.16
N PRO A 346 25.37 -3.53 1.89
CA PRO A 346 24.47 -4.46 1.21
C PRO A 346 24.97 -5.91 1.13
N ILE A 347 24.05 -6.87 1.14
CA ILE A 347 24.31 -8.31 1.03
C ILE A 347 23.59 -8.88 -0.19
N LEU A 348 24.27 -9.79 -0.90
CA LEU A 348 23.64 -10.68 -1.88
C LEU A 348 23.76 -12.13 -1.40
N VAL A 349 22.64 -12.83 -1.18
CA VAL A 349 22.62 -14.25 -0.80
C VAL A 349 22.35 -15.13 -2.04
N ASP A 350 23.32 -15.94 -2.45
CA ASP A 350 23.19 -16.90 -3.57
C ASP A 350 23.65 -18.30 -3.08
N CYS A 351 22.74 -19.22 -2.75
CA CYS A 351 21.28 -19.06 -2.75
C CYS A 351 20.60 -19.74 -1.56
N LEU A 352 19.37 -19.32 -1.27
CA LEU A 352 18.52 -19.89 -0.22
C LEU A 352 18.22 -21.37 -0.47
N THR A 353 18.23 -21.82 -1.72
CA THR A 353 18.07 -23.24 -2.06
C THR A 353 19.19 -24.09 -1.48
N LEU A 354 20.45 -23.69 -1.68
CA LEU A 354 21.60 -24.43 -1.14
C LEU A 354 21.74 -24.23 0.37
N TRP A 355 21.28 -23.10 0.90
CA TRP A 355 21.17 -22.93 2.35
C TRP A 355 20.22 -23.96 2.95
N LEU A 356 19.00 -24.12 2.41
CA LEU A 356 18.05 -25.10 2.93
C LEU A 356 18.55 -26.53 2.75
N THR A 357 19.21 -26.85 1.63
CA THR A 357 19.87 -28.15 1.44
C THR A 357 20.81 -28.45 2.62
N ARG A 358 21.63 -27.47 3.01
CA ARG A 358 22.62 -27.64 4.07
C ARG A 358 22.02 -27.66 5.47
N VAL A 359 20.94 -26.93 5.71
CA VAL A 359 20.14 -27.05 6.93
C VAL A 359 19.58 -28.47 7.06
N MET A 360 19.06 -29.03 5.97
CA MET A 360 18.57 -30.41 5.98
C MET A 360 19.69 -31.42 6.20
N ASP A 361 20.87 -31.23 5.59
CA ASP A 361 22.04 -32.08 5.82
C ASP A 361 22.49 -32.06 7.29
N ALA A 362 22.53 -30.88 7.92
CA ALA A 362 22.97 -30.70 9.31
C ALA A 362 22.08 -31.42 10.34
N HIS A 363 20.82 -31.65 10.00
CA HIS A 363 19.83 -32.31 10.85
C HIS A 363 19.44 -33.72 10.37
N ASP A 364 20.21 -34.31 9.44
CA ASP A 364 19.90 -35.61 8.79
C ASP A 364 18.45 -35.68 8.26
N ALA A 365 17.89 -34.54 7.87
CA ALA A 365 16.48 -34.37 7.52
C ALA A 365 16.10 -35.00 6.16
N TRP A 366 17.09 -35.56 5.45
CA TRP A 366 16.88 -36.39 4.27
C TRP A 366 16.46 -37.81 4.62
N ASN A 367 16.89 -38.31 5.78
CA ASN A 367 16.50 -39.62 6.30
C ASN A 367 15.07 -39.57 6.87
N ASP A 368 14.24 -40.55 6.53
CA ASP A 368 12.84 -40.57 6.96
C ASP A 368 12.69 -40.74 8.48
N ASP A 369 13.48 -41.61 9.10
CA ASP A 369 13.41 -41.86 10.55
C ASP A 369 13.88 -40.64 11.35
N ALA A 370 14.94 -39.95 10.89
CA ALA A 370 15.43 -38.72 11.52
C ALA A 370 14.44 -37.56 11.33
N TRP A 371 13.87 -37.42 10.13
CA TRP A 371 12.85 -36.40 9.83
C TRP A 371 11.65 -36.48 10.77
N HIS A 372 11.13 -37.69 11.00
CA HIS A 372 9.97 -37.93 11.85
C HIS A 372 10.26 -37.86 13.35
N ARG A 373 11.53 -38.00 13.74
CA ARG A 373 11.94 -37.92 15.15
C ARG A 373 12.05 -36.48 15.63
N ASP A 374 12.85 -35.68 14.94
CA ASP A 374 13.20 -34.32 15.35
C ASP A 374 13.67 -33.43 14.19
N GLY A 375 14.12 -34.01 13.07
CA GLY A 375 14.63 -33.25 11.92
C GLY A 375 13.66 -32.21 11.37
N ARG A 376 12.34 -32.49 11.35
CA ARG A 376 11.32 -31.52 10.93
C ARG A 376 11.31 -30.26 11.79
N GLU A 377 11.30 -30.43 13.12
CA GLU A 377 11.23 -29.32 14.07
C GLU A 377 12.54 -28.50 14.04
N ALA A 378 13.67 -29.19 13.90
CA ALA A 378 14.98 -28.54 13.78
C ALA A 378 15.08 -27.68 12.51
N VAL A 379 14.68 -28.20 11.35
CA VAL A 379 14.65 -27.43 10.08
C VAL A 379 13.68 -26.25 10.18
N ALA A 380 12.50 -26.43 10.79
CA ALA A 380 11.54 -25.35 10.99
C ALA A 380 12.12 -24.24 11.89
N ALA A 381 12.83 -24.59 12.96
CA ALA A 381 13.47 -23.62 13.85
C ALA A 381 14.54 -22.78 13.15
N GLU A 382 15.36 -23.39 12.27
CA GLU A 382 16.35 -22.67 11.46
C GLU A 382 15.68 -21.70 10.46
N VAL A 383 14.57 -22.11 9.84
CA VAL A 383 13.77 -21.24 8.96
C VAL A 383 13.15 -20.08 9.74
N ASP A 384 12.61 -20.35 10.93
CA ASP A 384 12.01 -19.33 11.79
C ASP A 384 13.06 -18.30 12.26
N ALA A 385 14.26 -18.76 12.60
CA ALA A 385 15.39 -17.90 12.95
C ALA A 385 15.83 -17.03 11.77
N LEU A 386 15.92 -17.60 10.56
CA LEU A 386 16.21 -16.85 9.34
C LEU A 386 15.14 -15.78 9.09
N LEU A 387 13.86 -16.10 9.21
CA LEU A 387 12.76 -15.15 9.01
C LEU A 387 12.74 -14.03 10.05
N ALA A 388 13.07 -14.32 11.30
CA ALA A 388 13.21 -13.30 12.33
C ALA A 388 14.37 -12.34 12.01
N ALA A 389 15.52 -12.88 11.58
CA ALA A 389 16.67 -12.08 11.18
C ALA A 389 16.39 -11.28 9.90
N TRP A 390 15.68 -11.87 8.94
CA TRP A 390 15.21 -11.19 7.72
C TRP A 390 14.29 -10.03 8.06
N ARG A 391 13.30 -10.22 8.95
CA ARG A 391 12.41 -9.15 9.44
C ARG A 391 13.15 -8.02 10.14
N GLY A 392 14.18 -8.34 10.93
CA GLY A 392 14.90 -7.38 11.76
C GLY A 392 16.09 -6.69 11.09
N THR A 393 16.53 -7.13 9.90
CA THR A 393 17.73 -6.57 9.28
C THR A 393 17.53 -5.14 8.82
N ARG A 394 18.54 -4.30 9.05
CA ARG A 394 18.61 -2.93 8.50
C ARG A 394 19.54 -2.83 7.29
N ARG A 395 20.13 -3.95 6.87
CA ARG A 395 20.98 -4.02 5.70
C ARG A 395 20.09 -4.08 4.46
N ARG A 396 20.58 -3.58 3.34
CA ARG A 396 19.99 -3.87 2.03
C ARG A 396 20.37 -5.30 1.63
N VAL A 397 19.41 -6.19 1.44
CA VAL A 397 19.62 -7.62 1.19
C VAL A 397 18.89 -8.04 -0.07
N VAL A 398 19.61 -8.71 -0.96
CA VAL A 398 19.03 -9.38 -2.14
C VAL A 398 19.29 -10.86 -2.02
N ALA A 399 18.23 -11.68 -1.95
CA ALA A 399 18.36 -13.13 -1.87
C ALA A 399 17.87 -13.81 -3.13
N VAL A 400 18.61 -14.81 -3.60
CA VAL A 400 18.24 -15.67 -4.73
C VAL A 400 17.69 -16.98 -4.19
N SER A 401 16.56 -17.43 -4.75
CA SER A 401 16.01 -18.76 -4.47
C SER A 401 15.45 -19.42 -5.72
N ASN A 402 15.55 -20.75 -5.82
CA ASN A 402 14.93 -21.51 -6.88
C ASN A 402 13.46 -21.81 -6.54
N GLU A 403 12.59 -21.67 -7.55
CA GLU A 403 11.21 -22.14 -7.46
C GLU A 403 11.13 -23.60 -7.93
N VAL A 404 11.46 -24.52 -7.02
CA VAL A 404 11.53 -25.97 -7.31
C VAL A 404 10.13 -26.56 -7.52
N GLY A 405 9.08 -25.91 -6.99
CA GLY A 405 7.69 -26.32 -7.10
C GLY A 405 7.18 -26.44 -8.54
N GLN A 406 7.77 -25.67 -9.46
CA GLN A 406 7.44 -25.60 -10.89
C GLN A 406 8.11 -26.72 -11.73
N GLY A 407 8.93 -27.58 -11.11
CA GLY A 407 9.58 -28.72 -11.77
C GLY A 407 8.74 -30.00 -11.78
N VAL A 408 9.34 -31.10 -12.28
CA VAL A 408 8.74 -32.44 -12.23
C VAL A 408 8.62 -32.89 -10.78
N VAL A 409 7.53 -33.61 -10.46
CA VAL A 409 7.34 -34.22 -9.13
C VAL A 409 8.43 -35.27 -8.91
N PRO A 410 9.26 -35.15 -7.85
CA PRO A 410 10.34 -36.12 -7.60
C PRO A 410 9.84 -37.52 -7.24
N ASP A 411 10.60 -38.55 -7.64
CA ASP A 411 10.28 -39.95 -7.40
C ASP A 411 10.48 -40.39 -5.94
N THR A 412 11.44 -39.78 -5.23
CA THR A 412 11.77 -40.13 -3.84
C THR A 412 11.04 -39.23 -2.83
N ALA A 413 10.68 -39.80 -1.68
CA ALA A 413 9.98 -39.08 -0.62
C ALA A 413 10.81 -37.91 -0.05
N SER A 414 12.11 -38.12 0.12
CA SER A 414 13.05 -37.11 0.63
C SER A 414 13.18 -35.90 -0.30
N VAL A 415 13.16 -36.09 -1.62
CA VAL A 415 13.24 -34.97 -2.58
C VAL A 415 11.88 -34.27 -2.72
N ARG A 416 10.75 -34.97 -2.58
CA ARG A 416 9.43 -34.33 -2.46
C ARG A 416 9.34 -33.44 -1.21
N ARG A 417 9.85 -33.93 -0.08
CA ARG A 417 9.95 -33.15 1.17
C ARG A 417 10.76 -31.86 0.95
N PHE A 418 11.94 -31.95 0.35
CA PHE A 418 12.74 -30.75 0.06
C PHE A 418 12.02 -29.76 -0.86
N ARG A 419 11.34 -30.24 -1.90
CA ARG A 419 10.49 -29.41 -2.78
C ARG A 419 9.44 -28.64 -1.96
N ASP A 420 8.73 -29.35 -1.07
CA ASP A 420 7.67 -28.75 -0.26
C ASP A 420 8.23 -27.72 0.74
N GLU A 421 9.34 -28.04 1.42
CA GLU A 421 10.00 -27.10 2.34
C GLU A 421 10.58 -25.88 1.61
N MET A 422 11.12 -26.04 0.39
CA MET A 422 11.51 -24.88 -0.42
C MET A 422 10.31 -23.99 -0.78
N GLY A 423 9.18 -24.59 -1.15
CA GLY A 423 7.95 -23.82 -1.43
C GLY A 423 7.47 -23.04 -0.20
N ARG A 424 7.48 -23.67 0.98
CA ARG A 424 7.15 -23.01 2.26
C ARG A 424 8.13 -21.88 2.59
N LEU A 425 9.44 -22.11 2.43
CA LEU A 425 10.47 -21.09 2.66
C LEU A 425 10.27 -19.88 1.73
N ASN A 426 10.10 -20.11 0.43
CA ASN A 426 9.91 -19.05 -0.56
C ASN A 426 8.64 -18.23 -0.25
N ALA A 427 7.52 -18.89 0.06
CA ALA A 427 6.26 -18.21 0.39
C ALA A 427 6.39 -17.35 1.66
N ARG A 428 7.02 -17.89 2.71
CA ARG A 428 7.21 -17.18 3.98
C ARG A 428 8.18 -16.00 3.85
N LEU A 429 9.27 -16.15 3.09
CA LEU A 429 10.19 -15.04 2.82
C LEU A 429 9.54 -13.98 1.92
N GLY A 430 8.77 -14.40 0.91
CA GLY A 430 8.05 -13.49 0.02
C GLY A 430 7.09 -12.57 0.78
N ALA A 431 6.36 -13.13 1.76
CA ALA A 431 5.47 -12.35 2.62
C ALA A 431 6.19 -11.32 3.52
N GLU A 432 7.50 -11.46 3.72
CA GLU A 432 8.34 -10.63 4.60
C GLU A 432 9.34 -9.77 3.79
N THR A 433 9.12 -9.60 2.49
CA THR A 433 10.04 -8.92 1.55
C THR A 433 9.33 -7.82 0.79
N GLU A 434 9.92 -6.62 0.71
CA GLU A 434 9.32 -5.47 0.03
C GLU A 434 9.29 -5.62 -1.50
N ASP A 435 10.26 -6.33 -2.07
CA ASP A 435 10.39 -6.52 -3.52
C ASP A 435 10.61 -8.00 -3.87
N VAL A 436 9.55 -8.67 -4.34
CA VAL A 436 9.64 -10.05 -4.81
C VAL A 436 9.65 -10.06 -6.34
N ARG A 437 10.65 -10.70 -6.93
CA ARG A 437 10.85 -10.75 -8.39
C ARG A 437 10.90 -12.18 -8.88
N TRP A 438 10.06 -12.53 -9.85
CA TRP A 438 10.11 -13.80 -10.55
C TRP A 438 10.87 -13.69 -11.86
N CYS A 439 11.91 -14.51 -12.02
CA CYS A 439 12.67 -14.62 -13.25
C CYS A 439 12.25 -15.85 -14.05
N VAL A 440 11.82 -15.64 -15.29
CA VAL A 440 11.44 -16.69 -16.25
C VAL A 440 11.92 -16.32 -17.66
N ALA A 441 12.58 -17.26 -18.35
CA ALA A 441 13.15 -17.03 -19.69
C ALA A 441 14.05 -15.78 -19.81
N GLY A 442 14.76 -15.40 -18.75
CA GLY A 442 15.60 -14.18 -18.73
C GLY A 442 14.80 -12.88 -18.58
N ARG A 443 13.48 -12.95 -18.35
CA ARG A 443 12.59 -11.82 -18.06
C ARG A 443 12.30 -11.78 -16.56
N VAL A 444 12.04 -10.57 -16.06
CA VAL A 444 11.75 -10.31 -14.65
C VAL A 444 10.32 -9.79 -14.55
N VAL A 445 9.53 -10.40 -13.67
CA VAL A 445 8.17 -9.99 -13.30
C VAL A 445 8.20 -9.66 -11.81
N ARG A 446 7.69 -8.50 -11.40
CA ARG A 446 7.49 -8.17 -9.99
C ARG A 446 6.22 -8.87 -9.51
N LEU A 447 6.29 -9.57 -8.38
CA LEU A 447 5.19 -10.38 -7.81
C LEU A 447 4.44 -9.65 -6.72
#